data_AF-A0A956FFP8-F1
#
_entry.id   AF-A0A956FFP8-F1
#
_cell.length_a   1.000
_cell.length_b   1.000
_cell.length_c   1.000
_cell.angle_alpha   90.00
_cell.angle_beta   90.00
_cell.angle_gamma   90.00
#
_symmetry.space_group_name_H-M   'P 1'
#
loop_
_entity.id
_entity.type
_entity.pdbx_description
1 polymer ?
#
loop_
_entity_poly.entity_id
_entity_poly.type
_entity_poly.pdbx_seq_one_letter_code
_entity_poly.pdbx_strand_id
1 'polypeptide(L)'
;MSLSSFPALLAEAKDVDVSAHADLSTSLILAAIGLLIAFFAIRPELWRRMFFQRVDPRPVGLMRIGFGLVVLITFLDLLKPHGPLDDSVARYLFTDEGLWLTDMARKNYGGHLKTLWDPEHGFEHWYDLFKAMWGKFSILHFRSDPPFVFAIYGVMLTSITLMILGVWTRWTTILSWILVESVYRYSPVFYTGGDTVVRVFLFLGMFAQWGQAYSIDSWRRRRKAILGGAAEIPPLRLIPAWPLRLMMLQLAIIYSATGLLKSGSTWANGTALYYALNLDHFYRWPQMGLVGALHWLGILPVLVIVVHWWEILFPVALVGACLNAWERERAAGTWPGAARWRRLVGYLLFFAAWGIGAYLAGLGVLYYLPNEVLAVLHLSRGAMVTLVQVITMVMPVALVGLYLLLRAKLPRVHRFVLHWVLGKRFWLLFGFGMHLGIDTGMNVGTFANVMMAVYLCWLSGDEVEAFWRYLASKPQEPGEGTRPPRAKGIRRVLRVLDRLRFRKAPEPVVIVHHPGEASVRRAALLRIWDLCERLEFQADPDASPEQLLLRLPGEQRTRSGTWAGHALIRLLPGLWWMRGLRHVPGLSVVFGRIALVILRQRG
;
A
#
# COMPACT_ATOMS: atom_id res chain seq x y z
N MET A 1 41.82 -5.40 -40.12
CA MET A 1 41.84 -6.36 -38.99
C MET A 1 41.16 -7.63 -39.48
N SER A 2 41.90 -8.73 -39.61
CA SER A 2 41.43 -9.97 -40.24
C SER A 2 40.42 -10.71 -39.37
N LEU A 3 39.44 -11.34 -40.03
CA LEU A 3 38.40 -12.22 -39.48
C LEU A 3 38.95 -13.58 -38.97
N SER A 4 40.13 -13.59 -38.35
CA SER A 4 40.82 -14.81 -37.90
C SER A 4 41.00 -14.93 -36.38
N SER A 5 40.47 -13.98 -35.59
CA SER A 5 40.59 -13.98 -34.13
C SER A 5 39.34 -14.44 -33.36
N PHE A 6 38.31 -14.95 -34.05
CA PHE A 6 37.06 -15.41 -33.41
C PHE A 6 37.15 -16.72 -32.59
N PRO A 7 38.07 -17.69 -32.83
CA PRO A 7 38.06 -18.94 -32.06
C PRO A 7 38.55 -18.82 -30.60
N ALA A 8 39.24 -17.74 -30.24
CA ALA A 8 39.74 -17.55 -28.87
C ALA A 8 38.67 -17.01 -27.90
N LEU A 9 37.52 -16.55 -28.42
CA LEU A 9 36.37 -16.09 -27.63
C LEU A 9 35.40 -17.23 -27.23
N LEU A 10 35.65 -18.43 -27.75
CA LEU A 10 34.94 -19.68 -27.41
C LEU A 10 35.84 -20.64 -26.62
N ALA A 11 36.79 -20.11 -25.84
CA ALA A 11 37.35 -20.93 -24.76
C ALA A 11 36.19 -21.30 -23.84
N GLU A 12 35.86 -22.60 -23.77
CA GLU A 12 34.92 -23.16 -22.81
C GLU A 12 35.10 -22.44 -21.47
N ALA A 13 34.10 -21.64 -21.09
CA ALA A 13 34.08 -21.08 -19.76
C ALA A 13 34.06 -22.29 -18.82
N LYS A 14 35.19 -22.57 -18.16
CA LYS A 14 35.27 -23.63 -17.15
C LYS A 14 34.03 -23.50 -16.28
N ASP A 15 33.20 -24.54 -16.25
CA ASP A 15 32.01 -24.58 -15.41
C ASP A 15 32.45 -24.22 -13.99
N VAL A 16 32.06 -23.03 -13.56
CA VAL A 16 32.45 -22.54 -12.25
C VAL A 16 31.56 -23.26 -11.26
N ASP A 17 32.12 -24.19 -10.51
CA ASP A 17 31.38 -24.95 -9.52
C ASP A 17 30.90 -24.03 -8.38
N VAL A 18 29.64 -23.59 -8.50
CA VAL A 18 28.97 -22.74 -7.51
C VAL A 18 28.79 -23.48 -6.19
N SER A 19 28.72 -24.81 -6.22
CA SER A 19 28.53 -25.63 -5.02
C SER A 19 29.73 -25.58 -4.06
N ALA A 20 30.93 -25.29 -4.58
CA ALA A 20 32.16 -25.18 -3.79
C ALA A 20 32.07 -24.16 -2.63
N HIS A 21 31.23 -23.14 -2.74
CA HIS A 21 31.00 -22.15 -1.68
C HIS A 21 29.58 -22.19 -1.11
N ALA A 22 28.74 -23.16 -1.48
CA ALA A 22 27.34 -23.18 -1.06
C ALA A 22 27.18 -23.37 0.46
N ASP A 23 27.88 -24.35 1.05
CA ASP A 23 27.81 -24.62 2.50
C ASP A 23 28.41 -23.48 3.33
N LEU A 24 29.55 -22.96 2.88
CA LEU A 24 30.19 -21.80 3.52
C LEU A 24 29.28 -20.57 3.43
N SER A 25 28.72 -20.28 2.25
CA SER A 25 27.81 -19.13 2.06
C SER A 25 26.57 -19.26 2.92
N THR A 26 25.98 -20.46 3.01
CA THR A 26 24.83 -20.73 3.87
C THR A 26 25.18 -20.48 5.33
N SER A 27 26.30 -21.01 5.82
CA SER A 27 26.78 -20.80 7.19
C SER A 27 27.04 -19.33 7.49
N LEU A 28 27.64 -18.60 6.55
CA LEU A 28 27.90 -17.17 6.65
C LEU A 28 26.62 -16.34 6.67
N ILE A 29 25.63 -16.67 5.84
CA ILE A 29 24.31 -16.01 5.84
C ILE A 29 23.63 -16.22 7.20
N LEU A 30 23.63 -17.45 7.74
CA LEU A 30 23.08 -17.73 9.06
C LEU A 30 23.83 -16.97 10.17
N ALA A 31 25.16 -16.89 10.09
CA ALA A 31 25.97 -16.10 11.01
C ALA A 31 25.63 -14.60 10.93
N ALA A 32 25.47 -14.05 9.72
CA ALA A 32 25.05 -12.66 9.52
C ALA A 32 23.66 -12.38 10.11
N ILE A 33 22.70 -13.30 9.93
CA ILE A 33 21.38 -13.23 10.58
C ILE A 33 21.52 -13.24 12.10
N GLY A 34 22.34 -14.14 12.66
CA GLY A 34 22.63 -14.22 14.09
C GLY A 34 23.24 -12.92 14.64
N LEU A 35 24.18 -12.32 13.91
CA LEU A 35 24.79 -11.03 14.25
C LEU A 35 23.76 -9.88 14.22
N LEU A 36 22.83 -9.88 13.27
CA LEU A 36 21.73 -8.89 13.20
C LEU A 36 20.71 -9.09 14.33
N ILE A 37 20.43 -10.32 14.74
CA ILE A 37 19.61 -10.62 15.92
C ILE A 37 20.32 -10.11 17.18
N ALA A 38 21.62 -10.42 17.34
CA ALA A 38 22.44 -9.94 18.45
C ALA A 38 22.50 -8.40 18.47
N PHE A 39 22.57 -7.74 17.31
CA PHE A 39 22.50 -6.28 17.20
C PHE A 39 21.22 -5.74 17.85
N PHE A 40 20.06 -6.32 17.54
CA PHE A 40 18.80 -5.89 18.14
C PHE A 40 18.63 -6.33 19.60
N ALA A 41 19.27 -7.42 20.03
CA ALA A 41 19.34 -7.81 21.45
C ALA A 41 20.19 -6.83 22.27
N ILE A 42 21.26 -6.27 21.70
CA ILE A 42 22.10 -5.23 22.32
C ILE A 42 21.45 -3.84 22.21
N ARG A 43 20.67 -3.59 21.14
CA ARG A 43 19.96 -2.34 20.84
C ARG A 43 18.42 -2.50 20.83
N PRO A 44 17.78 -3.05 21.88
CA PRO A 44 16.33 -3.29 21.91
C PRO A 44 15.50 -2.02 21.77
N GLU A 45 16.03 -0.85 22.12
CA GLU A 45 15.35 0.42 21.89
C GLU A 45 15.10 0.69 20.41
N LEU A 46 16.02 0.29 19.53
CA LEU A 46 15.85 0.42 18.08
C LEU A 46 14.81 -0.58 17.57
N TRP A 47 14.84 -1.82 18.05
CA TRP A 47 13.83 -2.83 17.70
C TRP A 47 12.43 -2.42 18.17
N ARG A 48 12.28 -1.99 19.43
CA ARG A 48 11.03 -1.48 19.98
C ARG A 48 10.53 -0.27 19.20
N ARG A 49 11.43 0.66 18.86
CA ARG A 49 11.08 1.81 18.04
C ARG A 49 10.63 1.37 16.63
N MET A 50 11.30 0.37 16.06
CA MET A 50 11.07 -0.18 14.72
C MET A 50 9.95 -1.22 14.64
N PHE A 51 9.38 -1.77 15.70
CA PHE A 51 8.22 -2.65 15.57
C PHE A 51 7.06 -2.31 16.53
N PHE A 52 7.35 -1.84 17.74
CA PHE A 52 6.36 -1.74 18.81
C PHE A 52 5.86 -0.34 19.12
N GLN A 53 6.33 0.69 18.41
CA GLN A 53 5.73 2.02 18.54
C GLN A 53 4.25 2.03 18.15
N ARG A 54 3.53 3.01 18.67
CA ARG A 54 2.14 3.30 18.33
C ARG A 54 2.10 4.35 17.23
N VAL A 55 1.34 4.10 16.16
CA VAL A 55 1.23 4.99 15.00
C VAL A 55 -0.23 5.32 14.70
N ASP A 56 -0.41 6.38 13.93
CA ASP A 56 -1.70 6.86 13.46
C ASP A 56 -2.43 5.78 12.63
N PRO A 57 -3.72 5.49 12.91
CA PRO A 57 -4.48 4.46 12.20
C PRO A 57 -5.07 4.93 10.85
N ARG A 58 -5.05 6.23 10.51
CA ARG A 58 -5.67 6.76 9.29
C ARG A 58 -5.12 6.13 8.00
N PRO A 59 -3.80 5.98 7.80
CA PRO A 59 -3.25 5.35 6.59
C PRO A 59 -3.79 3.94 6.37
N VAL A 60 -3.79 3.12 7.44
CA VAL A 60 -4.26 1.75 7.33
C VAL A 60 -5.79 1.67 7.20
N GLY A 61 -6.53 2.63 7.77
CA GLY A 61 -7.98 2.73 7.58
C GLY A 61 -8.35 3.06 6.13
N LEU A 62 -7.58 3.93 5.45
CA LEU A 62 -7.73 4.18 4.02
C LEU A 62 -7.34 2.96 3.20
N MET A 63 -6.24 2.29 3.59
CA MET A 63 -5.83 1.05 2.95
C MET A 63 -6.94 0.00 3.03
N ARG A 64 -7.55 -0.23 4.20
CA ARG A 64 -8.68 -1.16 4.36
C ARG A 64 -9.80 -0.90 3.33
N ILE A 65 -10.13 0.37 3.10
CA ILE A 65 -11.17 0.76 2.16
C ILE A 65 -10.68 0.58 0.72
N GLY A 66 -9.55 1.16 0.34
CA GLY A 66 -9.04 1.12 -1.04
C GLY A 66 -8.69 -0.31 -1.48
N PHE A 67 -7.90 -1.02 -0.68
CA PHE A 67 -7.53 -2.41 -0.93
C PHE A 67 -8.76 -3.33 -0.87
N GLY A 68 -9.64 -3.16 0.12
CA GLY A 68 -10.87 -3.94 0.22
C GLY A 68 -11.78 -3.75 -1.00
N LEU A 69 -11.91 -2.53 -1.52
CA LEU A 69 -12.65 -2.25 -2.76
C LEU A 69 -12.04 -2.95 -3.97
N VAL A 70 -10.71 -2.95 -4.11
CA VAL A 70 -10.04 -3.69 -5.19
C VAL A 70 -10.35 -5.19 -5.09
N VAL A 71 -10.25 -5.78 -3.90
CA VAL A 71 -10.61 -7.18 -3.66
C VAL A 71 -12.09 -7.44 -3.98
N LEU A 72 -12.99 -6.60 -3.49
CA LEU A 72 -14.42 -6.73 -3.74
C LEU A 72 -14.74 -6.69 -5.24
N ILE A 73 -14.19 -5.70 -5.96
CA ILE A 73 -14.40 -5.54 -7.40
C ILE A 73 -13.82 -6.74 -8.15
N THR A 74 -12.64 -7.24 -7.75
CA THR A 74 -12.02 -8.43 -8.36
C THR A 74 -12.96 -9.62 -8.34
N PHE A 75 -13.58 -9.91 -7.19
CA PHE A 75 -14.53 -11.02 -7.09
C PHE A 75 -15.90 -10.68 -7.70
N LEU A 76 -16.37 -9.43 -7.68
CA LEU A 76 -17.59 -9.07 -8.40
C LEU A 76 -17.43 -9.25 -9.91
N ASP A 77 -16.24 -9.00 -10.47
CA ASP A 77 -15.97 -9.15 -11.89
C ASP A 77 -16.12 -10.59 -12.38
N LEU A 78 -15.73 -11.57 -11.56
CA LEU A 78 -15.88 -13.00 -11.88
C LEU A 78 -17.35 -13.46 -11.94
N LEU A 79 -18.29 -12.71 -11.36
CA LEU A 79 -19.72 -13.01 -11.45
C LEU A 79 -20.35 -12.53 -12.76
N LYS A 80 -19.64 -11.72 -13.55
CA LYS A 80 -20.18 -11.24 -14.83
C LYS A 80 -20.33 -12.41 -15.79
N PRO A 81 -21.47 -12.51 -16.49
CA PRO A 81 -21.63 -13.47 -17.56
C PRO A 81 -20.64 -13.21 -18.69
N HIS A 82 -20.04 -14.27 -19.23
CA HIS A 82 -19.14 -14.18 -20.37
C HIS A 82 -19.61 -15.10 -21.50
N GLY A 83 -19.92 -14.51 -22.65
CA GLY A 83 -20.28 -15.23 -23.87
C GLY A 83 -21.78 -15.52 -24.02
N PRO A 84 -22.16 -16.21 -25.10
CA PRO A 84 -23.57 -16.40 -25.50
C PRO A 84 -24.35 -17.37 -24.61
N LEU A 85 -23.68 -18.10 -23.71
CA LEU A 85 -24.29 -19.05 -22.78
C LEU A 85 -24.67 -18.42 -21.42
N ASP A 86 -24.38 -17.13 -21.22
CA ASP A 86 -24.67 -16.38 -19.98
C ASP A 86 -24.04 -16.97 -18.69
N ASP A 87 -23.03 -17.83 -18.83
CA ASP A 87 -22.33 -18.41 -17.69
C ASP A 87 -21.28 -17.44 -17.13
N SER A 88 -21.28 -17.29 -15.80
CA SER A 88 -20.26 -16.50 -15.10
C SER A 88 -18.92 -17.23 -15.04
N VAL A 89 -17.82 -16.48 -15.04
CA VAL A 89 -16.46 -17.04 -14.85
C VAL A 89 -16.38 -17.76 -13.50
N ALA A 90 -17.08 -17.28 -12.47
CA ALA A 90 -17.18 -17.93 -11.18
C ALA A 90 -17.84 -19.32 -11.28
N ARG A 91 -18.92 -19.47 -12.07
CA ARG A 91 -19.53 -20.79 -12.32
C ARG A 91 -18.52 -21.71 -12.98
N TYR A 92 -17.95 -21.26 -14.09
CA TYR A 92 -16.99 -22.05 -14.87
C TYR A 92 -15.75 -22.49 -14.07
N LEU A 93 -15.22 -21.64 -13.19
CA LEU A 93 -13.97 -21.92 -12.48
C LEU A 93 -14.14 -22.63 -11.14
N PHE A 94 -15.27 -22.43 -10.46
CA PHE A 94 -15.42 -22.80 -9.05
C PHE A 94 -16.49 -23.84 -8.77
N THR A 95 -17.32 -24.19 -9.76
CA THR A 95 -18.35 -25.23 -9.60
C THR A 95 -17.97 -26.53 -10.29
N ASP A 96 -18.60 -27.62 -9.86
CA ASP A 96 -18.49 -28.95 -10.48
C ASP A 96 -19.19 -29.07 -11.85
N GLU A 97 -19.95 -28.07 -12.27
CA GLU A 97 -20.47 -27.93 -13.64
C GLU A 97 -19.44 -27.31 -14.62
N GLY A 98 -18.33 -26.79 -14.07
CA GLY A 98 -17.32 -26.06 -14.82
C GLY A 98 -16.10 -26.90 -15.20
N LEU A 99 -14.91 -26.33 -14.99
CA LEU A 99 -13.63 -26.92 -15.39
C LEU A 99 -13.28 -28.20 -14.61
N TRP A 100 -13.70 -28.31 -13.34
CA TRP A 100 -13.32 -29.41 -12.47
C TRP A 100 -14.52 -29.92 -11.66
N LEU A 101 -14.78 -31.23 -11.72
CA LEU A 101 -15.58 -31.91 -10.69
C LEU A 101 -14.91 -31.75 -9.32
N THR A 102 -15.70 -31.72 -8.25
CA THR A 102 -15.23 -31.57 -6.86
C THR A 102 -14.04 -32.49 -6.54
N ASP A 103 -14.14 -33.78 -6.89
CA ASP A 103 -13.11 -34.78 -6.60
C ASP A 103 -11.86 -34.59 -7.45
N MET A 104 -11.99 -34.12 -8.69
CA MET A 104 -10.84 -33.79 -9.54
C MET A 104 -10.10 -32.58 -8.98
N ALA A 105 -10.82 -31.54 -8.56
CA ALA A 105 -10.22 -30.37 -7.91
C ALA A 105 -9.50 -30.76 -6.61
N ARG A 106 -10.12 -31.59 -5.76
CA ARG A 106 -9.50 -32.09 -4.52
C ARG A 106 -8.24 -32.92 -4.80
N LYS A 107 -8.28 -33.81 -5.80
CA LYS A 107 -7.13 -34.64 -6.19
C LYS A 107 -5.95 -33.83 -6.71
N ASN A 108 -6.22 -32.82 -7.55
CA ASN A 108 -5.17 -32.00 -8.18
C ASN A 108 -4.65 -30.88 -7.27
N TYR A 109 -5.53 -30.26 -6.48
CA TYR A 109 -5.23 -29.01 -5.77
C TYR A 109 -5.47 -29.03 -4.26
N GLY A 110 -6.12 -30.07 -3.71
CA GLY A 110 -6.51 -30.16 -2.29
C GLY A 110 -5.38 -30.37 -1.28
N GLY A 111 -4.13 -30.48 -1.72
CA GLY A 111 -2.98 -30.66 -0.83
C GLY A 111 -3.11 -31.94 -0.01
N HIS A 112 -3.03 -31.84 1.33
CA HIS A 112 -3.19 -32.99 2.22
C HIS A 112 -4.63 -33.52 2.28
N LEU A 113 -5.63 -32.72 1.88
CA LEU A 113 -7.04 -33.15 1.91
C LEU A 113 -7.30 -34.33 0.96
N LYS A 114 -6.46 -34.51 -0.07
CA LYS A 114 -6.55 -35.63 -1.01
C LYS A 114 -6.41 -37.02 -0.37
N THR A 115 -5.75 -37.08 0.79
CA THR A 115 -5.42 -38.33 1.50
C THR A 115 -6.01 -38.38 2.91
N LEU A 116 -6.25 -37.23 3.53
CA LEU A 116 -6.73 -37.15 4.91
C LEU A 116 -8.26 -37.15 5.02
N TRP A 117 -8.98 -36.97 3.91
CA TRP A 117 -10.43 -36.88 3.90
C TRP A 117 -11.03 -37.56 2.68
N ASP A 118 -12.09 -38.34 2.89
CA ASP A 118 -12.95 -38.85 1.83
C ASP A 118 -14.43 -38.54 2.09
N PRO A 119 -15.27 -38.50 1.04
CA PRO A 119 -16.68 -38.14 1.18
C PRO A 119 -17.53 -39.10 2.02
N GLU A 120 -17.13 -40.38 2.13
CA GLU A 120 -17.91 -41.41 2.81
C GLU A 120 -17.61 -41.46 4.32
N HIS A 121 -16.33 -41.35 4.70
CA HIS A 121 -15.86 -41.54 6.07
C HIS A 121 -15.37 -40.26 6.75
N GLY A 122 -15.17 -39.18 5.99
CA GLY A 122 -14.70 -37.90 6.52
C GLY A 122 -13.23 -37.92 6.90
N PHE A 123 -12.86 -37.26 8.01
CA PHE A 123 -11.52 -37.33 8.57
C PHE A 123 -11.40 -38.53 9.52
N GLU A 124 -10.34 -39.31 9.38
CA GLU A 124 -10.04 -40.43 10.30
C GLU A 124 -9.79 -39.93 11.73
N HIS A 125 -9.06 -38.82 11.88
CA HIS A 125 -8.83 -38.18 13.16
C HIS A 125 -9.23 -36.70 13.17
N TRP A 126 -9.76 -36.22 14.30
CA TRP A 126 -10.17 -34.82 14.47
C TRP A 126 -9.04 -33.82 14.20
N TYR A 127 -7.78 -34.22 14.41
CA TYR A 127 -6.62 -33.37 14.20
C TYR A 127 -6.16 -33.29 12.73
N ASP A 128 -6.63 -34.19 11.87
CA ASP A 128 -6.25 -34.20 10.44
C ASP A 128 -6.82 -33.00 9.69
N LEU A 129 -7.90 -32.39 10.20
CA LEU A 129 -8.36 -31.09 9.74
C LEU A 129 -7.25 -30.02 9.86
N PHE A 130 -6.53 -29.97 10.99
CA PHE A 130 -5.45 -28.99 11.17
C PHE A 130 -4.26 -29.28 10.25
N LYS A 131 -3.96 -30.55 10.00
CA LYS A 131 -2.94 -30.95 9.00
C LYS A 131 -3.36 -30.54 7.59
N ALA A 132 -4.64 -30.73 7.24
CA ALA A 132 -5.18 -30.29 5.96
C ALA A 132 -5.07 -28.77 5.80
N MET A 133 -5.41 -28.00 6.85
CA MET A 133 -5.32 -26.54 6.88
C MET A 133 -3.91 -25.99 6.71
N TRP A 134 -2.86 -26.72 7.12
CA TRP A 134 -1.46 -26.31 6.96
C TRP A 134 -0.99 -26.30 5.49
N GLY A 135 -1.72 -26.97 4.60
CA GLY A 135 -1.42 -27.08 3.17
C GLY A 135 -2.23 -26.14 2.28
N LYS A 136 -2.70 -26.66 1.14
CA LYS A 136 -3.52 -25.95 0.13
C LYS A 136 -5.04 -26.08 0.40
N PHE A 137 -5.44 -25.99 1.65
CA PHE A 137 -6.84 -26.17 2.06
C PHE A 137 -7.80 -25.19 1.36
N SER A 138 -8.92 -25.72 0.86
CA SER A 138 -10.10 -24.94 0.44
C SER A 138 -11.37 -25.64 0.91
N ILE A 139 -12.35 -24.85 1.38
CA ILE A 139 -13.68 -25.33 1.73
C ILE A 139 -14.40 -25.93 0.50
N LEU A 140 -14.08 -25.44 -0.70
CA LEU A 140 -14.72 -25.89 -1.94
C LEU A 140 -14.24 -27.27 -2.41
N HIS A 141 -13.19 -27.84 -1.81
CA HIS A 141 -12.76 -29.22 -2.10
C HIS A 141 -13.61 -30.29 -1.41
N PHE A 142 -14.46 -29.90 -0.45
CA PHE A 142 -15.46 -30.80 0.14
C PHE A 142 -16.73 -30.91 -0.70
N ARG A 143 -17.15 -29.79 -1.29
CA ARG A 143 -18.39 -29.66 -2.08
C ARG A 143 -18.26 -28.44 -2.99
N SER A 144 -18.58 -28.59 -4.27
CA SER A 144 -18.57 -27.47 -5.22
C SER A 144 -19.78 -27.42 -6.17
N ASP A 145 -20.96 -27.87 -5.75
CA ASP A 145 -22.17 -27.59 -6.52
C ASP A 145 -22.50 -26.09 -6.55
N PRO A 146 -23.20 -25.60 -7.59
CA PRO A 146 -23.45 -24.17 -7.75
C PRO A 146 -24.12 -23.50 -6.54
N PRO A 147 -25.21 -24.07 -5.95
CA PRO A 147 -25.81 -23.48 -4.75
C PRO A 147 -24.81 -23.28 -3.60
N PHE A 148 -23.97 -24.28 -3.33
CA PHE A 148 -22.96 -24.19 -2.27
C PHE A 148 -21.88 -23.15 -2.58
N VAL A 149 -21.33 -23.17 -3.79
CA VAL A 149 -20.29 -22.24 -4.22
C VAL A 149 -20.79 -20.80 -4.15
N PHE A 150 -21.98 -20.52 -4.69
CA PHE A 150 -22.54 -19.16 -4.68
C PHE A 150 -22.97 -18.70 -3.29
N ALA A 151 -23.36 -19.62 -2.39
CA ALA A 151 -23.57 -19.29 -0.98
C ALA A 151 -22.26 -18.84 -0.31
N ILE A 152 -21.18 -19.61 -0.47
CA ILE A 152 -19.83 -19.26 0.02
C ILE A 152 -19.36 -17.93 -0.59
N TYR A 153 -19.62 -17.72 -1.87
CA TYR A 153 -19.30 -16.48 -2.57
C TYR A 153 -20.08 -15.28 -2.01
N GLY A 154 -21.38 -15.43 -1.77
CA GLY A 154 -22.21 -14.40 -1.16
C GLY A 154 -21.75 -14.02 0.25
N VAL A 155 -21.38 -15.01 1.06
CA VAL A 155 -20.78 -14.78 2.39
C VAL A 155 -19.43 -14.08 2.26
N MET A 156 -18.61 -14.46 1.28
CA MET A 156 -17.32 -13.81 1.01
C MET A 156 -17.50 -12.33 0.68
N LEU A 157 -18.33 -12.00 -0.31
CA LEU A 157 -18.61 -10.62 -0.73
C LEU A 157 -19.19 -9.79 0.42
N THR A 158 -20.09 -10.38 1.21
CA THR A 158 -20.65 -9.74 2.41
C THR A 158 -19.57 -9.47 3.44
N SER A 159 -18.69 -10.44 3.72
CA SER A 159 -17.59 -10.28 4.67
C SER A 159 -16.63 -9.17 4.25
N ILE A 160 -16.27 -9.10 2.96
CA ILE A 160 -15.39 -8.08 2.40
C ILE A 160 -16.05 -6.70 2.52
N THR A 161 -17.35 -6.61 2.21
CA THR A 161 -18.13 -5.37 2.33
C THR A 161 -18.16 -4.88 3.78
N LEU A 162 -18.45 -5.77 4.74
CA LEU A 162 -18.42 -5.43 6.17
C LEU A 162 -17.02 -5.03 6.64
N MET A 163 -15.96 -5.67 6.12
CA MET A 163 -14.57 -5.28 6.36
C MET A 163 -14.28 -3.87 5.83
N ILE A 164 -14.67 -3.55 4.60
CA ILE A 164 -14.51 -2.21 4.00
C ILE A 164 -15.19 -1.15 4.88
N LEU A 165 -16.43 -1.39 5.27
CA LEU A 165 -17.20 -0.49 6.16
C LEU A 165 -16.62 -0.43 7.59
N GLY A 166 -15.81 -1.43 7.97
CA GLY A 166 -15.21 -1.55 9.28
C GLY A 166 -16.24 -1.90 10.36
N VAL A 167 -17.06 -2.93 10.08
CA VAL A 167 -17.99 -3.57 11.01
C VAL A 167 -17.37 -4.88 11.49
N TRP A 168 -17.26 -5.06 12.81
CA TRP A 168 -16.59 -6.22 13.41
C TRP A 168 -15.24 -6.51 12.76
N THR A 169 -14.48 -5.44 12.52
CA THR A 169 -13.42 -5.38 11.51
C THR A 169 -12.42 -6.53 11.63
N ARG A 170 -12.06 -6.95 12.86
CA ARG A 170 -11.15 -8.08 13.10
C ARG A 170 -11.71 -9.38 12.52
N TRP A 171 -12.95 -9.71 12.86
CA TRP A 171 -13.59 -10.96 12.46
C TRP A 171 -13.95 -10.97 10.98
N THR A 172 -14.43 -9.85 10.45
CA THR A 172 -14.73 -9.74 9.02
C THR A 172 -13.46 -9.80 8.18
N THR A 173 -12.32 -9.25 8.64
CA THR A 173 -11.02 -9.42 7.95
C THR A 173 -10.56 -10.89 7.93
N ILE A 174 -10.65 -11.59 9.08
CA ILE A 174 -10.27 -13.01 9.17
C ILE A 174 -11.16 -13.86 8.25
N LEU A 175 -12.49 -13.64 8.32
CA LEU A 175 -13.45 -14.36 7.49
C LEU A 175 -13.22 -14.09 6.00
N SER A 176 -13.01 -12.83 5.61
CA SER A 176 -12.67 -12.49 4.23
C SER A 176 -11.40 -13.19 3.76
N TRP A 177 -10.35 -13.24 4.58
CA TRP A 177 -9.12 -13.94 4.22
C TRP A 177 -9.35 -15.45 4.01
N ILE A 178 -10.07 -16.12 4.91
CA ILE A 178 -10.38 -17.57 4.80
C ILE A 178 -11.17 -17.86 3.52
N LEU A 179 -12.20 -17.07 3.23
CA LEU A 179 -13.09 -17.30 2.09
C LEU A 179 -12.39 -16.97 0.76
N VAL A 180 -11.63 -15.86 0.71
CA VAL A 180 -10.80 -15.49 -0.45
C VAL A 180 -9.74 -16.55 -0.73
N GLU A 181 -9.03 -17.04 0.30
CA GLU A 181 -8.08 -18.15 0.14
C GLU A 181 -8.76 -19.43 -0.34
N SER A 182 -9.99 -19.72 0.12
CA SER A 182 -10.73 -20.90 -0.33
C SER A 182 -11.00 -20.85 -1.84
N VAL A 183 -11.42 -19.69 -2.37
CA VAL A 183 -11.64 -19.53 -3.81
C VAL A 183 -10.32 -19.64 -4.59
N TYR A 184 -9.26 -18.94 -4.17
CA TYR A 184 -7.96 -18.98 -4.85
C TYR A 184 -7.32 -20.38 -4.86
N ARG A 185 -7.53 -21.18 -3.82
CA ARG A 185 -6.93 -22.52 -3.70
C ARG A 185 -7.76 -23.62 -4.35
N TYR A 186 -9.04 -23.38 -4.64
CA TYR A 186 -9.89 -24.37 -5.30
C TYR A 186 -9.34 -24.73 -6.69
N SER A 187 -9.09 -23.70 -7.50
CA SER A 187 -8.51 -23.81 -8.85
C SER A 187 -7.49 -22.69 -9.06
N PRO A 188 -6.17 -22.98 -9.10
CA PRO A 188 -5.15 -21.97 -9.29
C PRO A 188 -5.04 -21.48 -10.75
N VAL A 189 -5.92 -21.92 -11.65
CA VAL A 189 -5.84 -21.60 -13.09
C VAL A 189 -5.97 -20.11 -13.38
N PHE A 190 -6.77 -19.37 -12.60
CA PHE A 190 -6.96 -17.93 -12.76
C PHE A 190 -5.96 -17.08 -11.95
N TYR A 191 -4.99 -17.73 -11.29
CA TYR A 191 -4.09 -17.11 -10.33
C TYR A 191 -3.06 -16.21 -11.02
N THR A 192 -2.94 -14.98 -10.54
CA THR A 192 -1.92 -14.02 -10.99
C THR A 192 -1.01 -13.58 -9.83
N GLY A 193 0.08 -12.86 -10.17
CA GLY A 193 0.92 -12.22 -9.17
C GLY A 193 0.15 -11.28 -8.24
N GLY A 194 -0.90 -10.60 -8.74
CA GLY A 194 -1.74 -9.68 -7.95
C GLY A 194 -2.50 -10.39 -6.83
N ASP A 195 -2.98 -11.59 -7.11
CA ASP A 195 -3.70 -12.42 -6.14
C ASP A 195 -2.79 -12.86 -4.99
N THR A 196 -1.51 -13.13 -5.28
CA THR A 196 -0.50 -13.37 -4.24
C THR A 196 -0.42 -12.19 -3.27
N VAL A 197 -0.44 -10.97 -3.80
CA VAL A 197 -0.39 -9.75 -2.99
C VAL A 197 -1.68 -9.61 -2.18
N VAL A 198 -2.85 -9.87 -2.76
CA VAL A 198 -4.14 -9.86 -2.03
C VAL A 198 -4.09 -10.80 -0.83
N ARG A 199 -3.65 -12.04 -1.04
CA ARG A 199 -3.55 -13.08 -0.01
C ARG A 199 -2.65 -12.66 1.16
N VAL A 200 -1.44 -12.19 0.86
CA VAL A 200 -0.47 -11.77 1.88
C VAL A 200 -0.94 -10.53 2.62
N PHE A 201 -1.50 -9.53 1.92
CA PHE A 201 -1.92 -8.29 2.55
C PHE A 201 -3.23 -8.40 3.33
N LEU A 202 -4.16 -9.27 2.92
CA LEU A 202 -5.31 -9.65 3.76
C LEU A 202 -4.84 -10.35 5.04
N PHE A 203 -3.87 -11.27 4.93
CA PHE A 203 -3.29 -11.95 6.08
C PHE A 203 -2.68 -10.94 7.07
N LEU A 204 -1.82 -10.04 6.59
CA LEU A 204 -1.25 -8.97 7.42
C LEU A 204 -2.33 -8.01 7.95
N GLY A 205 -3.41 -7.79 7.21
CA GLY A 205 -4.57 -6.99 7.58
C GLY A 205 -5.25 -7.47 8.86
N MET A 206 -5.25 -8.78 9.13
CA MET A 206 -5.79 -9.38 10.36
C MET A 206 -5.11 -8.82 11.62
N PHE A 207 -3.85 -8.42 11.51
CA PHE A 207 -3.05 -7.90 12.61
C PHE A 207 -2.94 -6.37 12.63
N ALA A 208 -3.25 -5.70 11.52
CA ALA A 208 -3.05 -4.27 11.32
C ALA A 208 -3.96 -3.37 12.17
N GLN A 209 -5.00 -3.94 12.79
CA GLN A 209 -6.03 -3.19 13.53
C GLN A 209 -6.63 -2.06 12.69
N TRP A 210 -6.78 -2.28 11.39
CA TRP A 210 -7.20 -1.24 10.45
C TRP A 210 -8.66 -0.78 10.57
N GLY A 211 -9.37 -1.25 11.60
CA GLY A 211 -10.65 -0.74 12.06
C GLY A 211 -10.55 0.39 13.10
N GLN A 212 -9.36 0.91 13.44
CA GLN A 212 -9.25 2.04 14.39
C GLN A 212 -9.55 3.42 13.77
N ALA A 213 -9.54 3.55 12.43
CA ALA A 213 -9.90 4.76 11.70
C ALA A 213 -10.86 4.46 10.53
N TYR A 214 -11.64 5.46 10.14
CA TYR A 214 -12.59 5.40 9.01
C TYR A 214 -13.54 4.20 9.05
N SER A 215 -13.90 3.71 10.24
CA SER A 215 -14.71 2.50 10.43
C SER A 215 -15.97 2.77 11.25
N ILE A 216 -17.02 1.98 11.01
CA ILE A 216 -18.22 1.99 11.85
C ILE A 216 -17.89 1.59 13.29
N ASP A 217 -16.96 0.64 13.52
CA ASP A 217 -16.49 0.25 14.85
C ASP A 217 -15.89 1.42 15.63
N SER A 218 -14.99 2.21 14.99
CA SER A 218 -14.37 3.38 15.62
C SER A 218 -15.40 4.47 15.91
N TRP A 219 -16.32 4.71 14.96
CA TRP A 219 -17.43 5.65 15.12
C TRP A 219 -18.35 5.26 16.28
N ARG A 220 -18.80 4.01 16.36
CA ARG A 220 -19.69 3.51 17.43
C ARG A 220 -19.06 3.69 18.81
N ARG A 221 -17.77 3.38 18.97
CA ARG A 221 -17.06 3.54 20.25
C ARG A 221 -16.92 5.00 20.65
N ARG A 222 -16.49 5.88 19.74
CA ARG A 222 -16.33 7.32 20.01
C ARG A 222 -17.68 7.97 20.30
N ARG A 223 -18.71 7.60 19.55
CA ARG A 223 -20.10 8.01 19.80
C ARG A 223 -20.56 7.59 21.20
N LYS A 224 -20.35 6.33 21.60
CA LYS A 224 -20.73 5.83 22.92
C LYS A 224 -20.05 6.64 24.04
N ALA A 225 -18.77 6.95 23.88
CA ALA A 225 -18.03 7.76 24.85
C ALA A 225 -18.55 9.21 24.94
N ILE A 226 -18.80 9.88 23.81
CA ILE A 226 -19.36 11.25 23.78
C ILE A 226 -20.73 11.28 24.45
N LEU A 227 -21.63 10.36 24.07
CA LEU A 227 -22.97 10.30 24.66
C LEU A 227 -22.96 9.88 26.12
N GLY A 228 -21.92 9.14 26.55
CA GLY A 228 -21.69 8.73 27.94
C GLY A 228 -21.02 9.79 28.82
N GLY A 229 -20.78 11.01 28.31
CA GLY A 229 -20.25 12.12 29.11
C GLY A 229 -18.73 12.29 29.05
N ALA A 230 -18.08 11.89 27.96
CA ALA A 230 -16.67 12.24 27.76
C ALA A 230 -16.47 13.76 27.76
N ALA A 231 -15.53 14.26 28.57
CA ALA A 231 -15.19 15.68 28.67
C ALA A 231 -14.56 16.23 27.37
N GLU A 232 -13.85 15.37 26.65
CA GLU A 232 -13.21 15.70 25.38
C GLU A 232 -13.62 14.73 24.27
N ILE A 233 -13.39 15.14 23.03
CA ILE A 233 -13.65 14.30 21.87
C ILE A 233 -12.64 13.15 21.88
N PRO A 234 -13.10 11.88 21.99
CA PRO A 234 -12.18 10.78 22.10
C PRO A 234 -11.28 10.70 20.85
N PRO A 235 -9.94 10.62 21.00
CA PRO A 235 -9.03 10.52 19.87
C PRO A 235 -9.13 9.15 19.19
N LEU A 236 -8.54 9.05 17.99
CA LEU A 236 -8.36 7.75 17.34
C LEU A 236 -7.37 6.90 18.17
N ARG A 237 -7.67 5.61 18.33
CA ARG A 237 -6.76 4.69 19.05
C ARG A 237 -5.57 4.38 18.16
N LEU A 238 -4.37 4.68 18.66
CA LEU A 238 -3.13 4.35 17.96
C LEU A 238 -2.94 2.83 17.84
N ILE A 239 -2.37 2.40 16.72
CA ILE A 239 -2.17 0.99 16.38
C ILE A 239 -0.70 0.59 16.51
N PRO A 240 -0.39 -0.69 16.76
CA PRO A 240 1.00 -1.15 16.70
C PRO A 240 1.54 -1.00 15.27
N ALA A 241 2.78 -0.55 15.12
CA ALA A 241 3.38 -0.28 13.81
C ALA A 241 3.87 -1.52 13.06
N TRP A 242 4.12 -2.64 13.75
CA TRP A 242 4.71 -3.83 13.13
C TRP A 242 3.95 -4.36 11.90
N PRO A 243 2.60 -4.42 11.85
CA PRO A 243 1.92 -4.96 10.67
C PRO A 243 2.14 -4.08 9.44
N LEU A 244 2.08 -2.76 9.60
CA LEU A 244 2.35 -1.80 8.52
C LEU A 244 3.80 -1.92 8.05
N ARG A 245 4.74 -2.14 8.97
CA ARG A 245 6.16 -2.28 8.60
C ARG A 245 6.44 -3.59 7.88
N LEU A 246 5.76 -4.67 8.24
CA LEU A 246 5.79 -5.90 7.46
C LEU A 246 5.16 -5.71 6.08
N MET A 247 4.08 -4.94 5.96
CA MET A 247 3.51 -4.58 4.66
C MET A 247 4.48 -3.76 3.80
N MET A 248 5.18 -2.77 4.39
CA MET A 248 6.21 -1.98 3.72
C MET A 248 7.41 -2.87 3.30
N LEU A 249 7.85 -3.76 4.19
CA LEU A 249 8.92 -4.72 3.90
C LEU A 249 8.51 -5.69 2.80
N GLN A 250 7.29 -6.23 2.85
CA GLN A 250 6.76 -7.11 1.83
C GLN A 250 6.76 -6.43 0.46
N LEU A 251 6.38 -5.16 0.39
CA LEU A 251 6.43 -4.40 -0.85
C LEU A 251 7.86 -4.24 -1.37
N ALA A 252 8.81 -3.97 -0.48
CA ALA A 252 10.23 -3.88 -0.85
C ALA A 252 10.78 -5.23 -1.34
N ILE A 253 10.37 -6.35 -0.72
CA ILE A 253 10.72 -7.70 -1.15
C ILE A 253 10.13 -7.98 -2.53
N ILE A 254 8.84 -7.69 -2.75
CA ILE A 254 8.18 -7.89 -4.05
C ILE A 254 8.95 -7.16 -5.14
N TYR A 255 9.19 -5.85 -5.00
CA TYR A 255 9.87 -5.09 -6.04
C TYR A 255 11.33 -5.51 -6.24
N SER A 256 12.09 -5.69 -5.16
CA SER A 256 13.50 -6.09 -5.31
C SER A 256 13.62 -7.48 -5.94
N ALA A 257 12.77 -8.45 -5.54
CA ALA A 257 12.76 -9.77 -6.13
C ALA A 257 12.35 -9.73 -7.61
N THR A 258 11.30 -8.99 -7.98
CA THR A 258 10.89 -8.87 -9.39
C THR A 258 11.95 -8.17 -10.23
N GLY A 259 12.59 -7.14 -9.69
CA GLY A 259 13.68 -6.43 -10.36
C GLY A 259 14.86 -7.35 -10.63
N LEU A 260 15.31 -8.11 -9.62
CA LEU A 260 16.43 -9.05 -9.76
C LEU A 260 16.14 -10.19 -10.76
N LEU A 261 14.87 -10.60 -10.90
CA LEU A 261 14.45 -11.62 -11.87
C LEU A 261 14.40 -11.10 -13.32
N LYS A 262 14.48 -9.78 -13.55
CA LYS A 262 14.48 -9.16 -14.90
C LYS A 262 15.86 -9.16 -15.54
N SER A 263 16.55 -10.29 -15.51
CA SER A 263 17.93 -10.45 -16.00
C SER A 263 18.06 -10.80 -17.49
N GLY A 264 16.95 -11.03 -18.20
CA GLY A 264 16.96 -11.37 -19.63
C GLY A 264 17.48 -10.26 -20.55
N SER A 265 17.99 -10.65 -21.72
CA SER A 265 18.57 -9.71 -22.71
C SER A 265 17.61 -8.61 -23.17
N THR A 266 16.30 -8.91 -23.24
CA THR A 266 15.25 -7.94 -23.59
C THR A 266 15.08 -6.83 -22.54
N TRP A 267 15.38 -7.10 -21.27
CA TRP A 267 15.41 -6.09 -20.22
C TRP A 267 16.67 -5.24 -20.30
N ALA A 268 17.82 -5.87 -20.56
CA ALA A 268 19.11 -5.20 -20.67
C ALA A 268 19.17 -4.23 -21.86
N ASN A 269 18.59 -4.61 -23.01
CA ASN A 269 18.59 -3.79 -24.22
C ASN A 269 17.36 -2.87 -24.35
N GLY A 270 16.45 -2.85 -23.36
CA GLY A 270 15.28 -1.95 -23.35
C GLY A 270 14.11 -2.35 -24.27
N THR A 271 14.12 -3.56 -24.84
CA THR A 271 13.06 -4.02 -25.77
C THR A 271 11.90 -4.76 -25.10
N ALA A 272 12.02 -5.09 -23.81
CA ALA A 272 11.02 -5.89 -23.07
C ALA A 272 9.59 -5.33 -23.16
N LEU A 273 9.40 -4.01 -22.92
CA LEU A 273 8.07 -3.40 -23.02
C LEU A 273 7.55 -3.33 -24.47
N TYR A 274 8.43 -3.18 -25.46
CA TYR A 274 8.02 -3.20 -26.86
C TYR A 274 7.40 -4.55 -27.23
N TYR A 275 8.06 -5.65 -26.87
CA TYR A 275 7.52 -6.98 -27.12
C TYR A 275 6.25 -7.25 -26.30
N ALA A 276 6.26 -6.94 -25.01
CA ALA A 276 5.11 -7.17 -24.14
C ALA A 276 3.85 -6.43 -24.63
N LEU A 277 3.97 -5.17 -25.05
CA LEU A 277 2.84 -4.39 -25.52
C LEU A 277 2.39 -4.72 -26.96
N ASN A 278 3.16 -5.54 -27.68
CA ASN A 278 2.77 -6.10 -28.99
C ASN A 278 2.14 -7.50 -28.88
N LEU A 279 2.09 -8.10 -27.68
CA LEU A 279 1.38 -9.34 -27.44
C LEU A 279 -0.10 -9.05 -27.18
N ASP A 280 -0.96 -9.75 -27.91
CA ASP A 280 -2.42 -9.63 -27.91
C ASP A 280 -3.07 -9.70 -26.52
N HIS A 281 -2.61 -10.62 -25.68
CA HIS A 281 -3.13 -10.82 -24.34
C HIS A 281 -2.64 -9.77 -23.32
N PHE A 282 -1.57 -9.01 -23.62
CA PHE A 282 -0.97 -8.06 -22.68
C PHE A 282 -1.37 -6.61 -22.91
N TYR A 283 -1.82 -6.20 -24.10
CA TYR A 283 -2.33 -4.83 -24.28
C TYR A 283 -3.81 -4.73 -23.88
N ARG A 284 -4.23 -3.55 -23.41
CA ARG A 284 -5.64 -3.30 -23.06
C ARG A 284 -6.48 -2.80 -24.24
N TRP A 285 -5.85 -2.10 -25.18
CA TRP A 285 -6.46 -1.63 -26.43
C TRP A 285 -5.40 -1.61 -27.53
N PRO A 286 -5.79 -1.68 -28.82
CA PRO A 286 -4.84 -1.70 -29.94
C PRO A 286 -3.96 -0.44 -29.95
N GLN A 287 -2.69 -0.59 -29.60
CA GLN A 287 -1.76 0.53 -29.37
C GLN A 287 -0.43 0.39 -30.13
N MET A 288 -0.33 -0.52 -31.10
CA MET A 288 0.95 -0.87 -31.76
C MET A 288 1.65 0.34 -32.40
N GLY A 289 0.90 1.23 -33.04
CA GLY A 289 1.47 2.44 -33.64
C GLY A 289 2.08 3.39 -32.60
N LEU A 290 1.41 3.57 -31.45
CA LEU A 290 1.92 4.36 -30.34
C LEU A 290 3.14 3.69 -29.70
N VAL A 291 3.08 2.38 -29.46
CA VAL A 291 4.18 1.58 -28.88
C VAL A 291 5.42 1.66 -29.78
N GLY A 292 5.25 1.51 -31.10
CA GLY A 292 6.32 1.68 -32.09
C GLY A 292 6.92 3.08 -32.03
N ALA A 293 6.08 4.12 -32.05
CA ALA A 293 6.56 5.51 -31.95
C ALA A 293 7.33 5.77 -30.64
N LEU A 294 6.79 5.33 -29.50
CA LEU A 294 7.45 5.50 -28.19
C LEU A 294 8.76 4.70 -28.09
N HIS A 295 8.85 3.54 -28.75
CA HIS A 295 10.09 2.77 -28.82
C HIS A 295 11.15 3.49 -29.65
N TRP A 296 10.79 3.94 -30.86
CA TRP A 296 11.69 4.66 -31.76
C TRP A 296 12.15 6.01 -31.20
N LEU A 297 11.30 6.69 -30.42
CA LEU A 297 11.67 7.91 -29.69
C LEU A 297 12.54 7.64 -28.44
N GLY A 298 12.88 6.38 -28.15
CA GLY A 298 13.69 5.98 -27.00
C GLY A 298 12.97 6.01 -25.65
N ILE A 299 11.66 6.30 -25.63
CA ILE A 299 10.88 6.42 -24.38
C ILE A 299 10.71 5.05 -23.71
N LEU A 300 10.34 4.01 -24.47
CA LEU A 300 10.17 2.66 -23.91
C LEU A 300 11.50 2.05 -23.39
N PRO A 301 12.62 2.10 -24.14
CA PRO A 301 13.90 1.64 -23.62
C PRO A 301 14.33 2.33 -22.32
N VAL A 302 14.21 3.67 -22.25
CA VAL A 302 14.53 4.42 -21.03
C VAL A 302 13.61 4.00 -19.89
N LEU A 303 12.31 3.85 -20.15
CA LEU A 303 11.35 3.41 -19.14
C LEU A 303 11.70 2.01 -18.61
N VAL A 304 12.04 1.05 -19.47
CA VAL A 304 12.46 -0.31 -19.08
C VAL A 304 13.64 -0.25 -18.11
N ILE A 305 14.68 0.51 -18.44
CA ILE A 305 15.89 0.63 -17.61
C ILE A 305 15.56 1.30 -16.27
N VAL A 306 14.79 2.39 -16.29
CA VAL A 306 14.41 3.12 -15.08
C VAL A 306 13.54 2.26 -14.17
N VAL A 307 12.54 1.54 -14.71
CA VAL A 307 11.67 0.63 -13.94
C VAL A 307 12.51 -0.48 -13.31
N HIS A 308 13.41 -1.09 -14.07
CA HIS A 308 14.26 -2.18 -13.58
C HIS A 308 15.10 -1.74 -12.37
N TRP A 309 15.83 -0.62 -12.48
CA TRP A 309 16.61 -0.11 -11.36
C TRP A 309 15.75 0.41 -10.22
N TRP A 310 14.61 1.02 -10.52
CA TRP A 310 13.65 1.43 -9.49
C TRP A 310 13.15 0.24 -8.67
N GLU A 311 12.88 -0.90 -9.30
CA GLU A 311 12.42 -2.12 -8.61
C GLU A 311 13.52 -2.68 -7.70
N ILE A 312 14.74 -2.84 -8.23
CA ILE A 312 15.90 -3.32 -7.46
C ILE A 312 16.18 -2.42 -6.25
N LEU A 313 16.11 -1.10 -6.45
CA LEU A 313 16.50 -0.12 -5.45
C LEU A 313 15.35 0.31 -4.53
N PHE A 314 14.12 -0.18 -4.73
CA PHE A 314 12.98 0.16 -3.87
C PHE A 314 13.24 0.00 -2.36
N PRO A 315 14.02 -0.99 -1.87
CA PRO A 315 14.38 -1.07 -0.44
C PRO A 315 15.06 0.19 0.13
N VAL A 316 15.66 1.04 -0.70
CA VAL A 316 16.18 2.36 -0.29
C VAL A 316 15.08 3.24 0.32
N ALA A 317 13.82 3.09 -0.11
CA ALA A 317 12.67 3.78 0.49
C ALA A 317 12.48 3.45 1.97
N LEU A 318 12.81 2.21 2.41
CA LEU A 318 12.78 1.82 3.83
C LEU A 318 13.85 2.56 4.62
N VAL A 319 15.06 2.67 4.07
CA VAL A 319 16.16 3.45 4.65
C VAL A 319 15.74 4.91 4.80
N GLY A 320 15.14 5.48 3.75
CA GLY A 320 14.58 6.83 3.80
C GLY A 320 13.48 6.99 4.85
N ALA A 321 12.57 6.02 4.99
CA ALA A 321 11.54 6.05 6.03
C ALA A 321 12.15 6.07 7.45
N CYS A 322 13.18 5.27 7.69
CA CYS A 322 13.95 5.26 8.94
C CYS A 322 14.69 6.59 9.19
N LEU A 323 15.38 7.13 8.19
CA LEU A 323 16.13 8.39 8.30
C LEU A 323 15.20 9.59 8.52
N ASN A 324 14.05 9.63 7.84
CA ASN A 324 13.04 10.66 8.05
C ASN A 324 12.46 10.60 9.47
N ALA A 325 12.22 9.39 10.01
CA ALA A 325 11.80 9.23 11.40
C ALA A 325 12.90 9.70 12.36
N TRP A 326 14.16 9.34 12.10
CA TRP A 326 15.30 9.74 12.90
C TRP A 326 15.49 11.26 12.95
N GLU A 327 15.46 11.97 11.81
CA GLU A 327 15.61 13.43 11.80
C GLU A 327 14.49 14.14 12.56
N ARG A 328 13.24 13.68 12.43
CA ARG A 328 12.11 14.24 13.18
C ARG A 328 12.29 14.06 14.69
N GLU A 329 12.64 12.87 15.13
CA GLU A 329 12.77 12.55 16.56
C GLU A 329 14.02 13.14 17.18
N ARG A 330 15.12 13.21 16.42
CA ARG A 330 16.32 13.93 16.83
C ARG A 330 16.01 15.42 17.01
N ALA A 331 15.31 16.04 16.07
CA ALA A 331 14.94 17.46 16.16
C ALA A 331 13.99 17.71 17.35
N ALA A 332 13.12 16.75 17.68
CA ALA A 332 12.24 16.81 18.85
C ALA A 332 12.91 16.42 20.17
N GLY A 333 14.17 15.94 20.15
CA GLY A 333 14.86 15.45 21.35
C GLY A 333 14.32 14.12 21.91
N THR A 334 13.53 13.38 21.13
CA THR A 334 12.85 12.14 21.56
C THR A 334 13.54 10.86 21.07
N TRP A 335 14.63 10.97 20.33
CA TRP A 335 15.37 9.80 19.84
C TRP A 335 15.95 8.99 21.02
N PRO A 336 15.77 7.65 21.06
CA PRO A 336 16.20 6.86 22.19
C PRO A 336 17.72 6.86 22.38
N GLY A 337 18.14 7.17 23.61
CA GLY A 337 19.53 7.08 24.03
C GLY A 337 19.97 5.65 24.37
N ALA A 338 21.28 5.39 24.29
CA ALA A 338 21.87 4.13 24.73
C ALA A 338 23.29 4.36 25.28
N ALA A 339 23.69 3.53 26.24
CA ALA A 339 25.04 3.51 26.80
C ALA A 339 26.09 3.40 25.69
N ARG A 340 27.26 4.02 25.88
CA ARG A 340 28.33 4.06 24.87
C ARG A 340 28.76 2.64 24.44
N TRP A 341 28.97 1.73 25.39
CA TRP A 341 29.36 0.35 25.09
C TRP A 341 28.34 -0.38 24.22
N ARG A 342 27.02 -0.21 24.48
CA ARG A 342 25.95 -0.81 23.66
C ARG A 342 25.98 -0.29 22.23
N ARG A 343 26.27 1.01 22.05
CA ARG A 343 26.42 1.61 20.72
C ARG A 343 27.62 1.04 19.98
N LEU A 344 28.78 0.98 20.64
CA LEU A 344 30.02 0.44 20.06
C LEU A 344 29.86 -1.04 19.67
N VAL A 345 29.36 -1.88 20.58
CA VAL A 345 29.07 -3.29 20.31
C VAL A 345 28.04 -3.42 19.18
N GLY A 346 27.00 -2.59 19.17
CA GLY A 346 26.05 -2.55 18.07
C GLY A 346 26.71 -2.22 16.72
N TYR A 347 27.61 -1.25 16.66
CA TYR A 347 28.35 -0.96 15.42
C TYR A 347 29.24 -2.12 15.01
N LEU A 348 29.95 -2.76 15.94
CA LEU A 348 30.78 -3.93 15.66
C LEU A 348 29.96 -5.08 15.08
N LEU A 349 28.82 -5.42 15.69
CA LEU A 349 27.91 -6.47 15.21
C LEU A 349 27.37 -6.16 13.81
N PHE A 350 26.97 -4.90 13.57
CA PHE A 350 26.53 -4.46 12.24
C PHE A 350 27.63 -4.59 11.20
N PHE A 351 28.85 -4.09 11.49
CA PHE A 351 29.96 -4.15 10.54
C PHE A 351 30.50 -5.57 10.34
N ALA A 352 30.40 -6.45 11.33
CA ALA A 352 30.69 -7.87 11.17
C ALA A 352 29.70 -8.54 10.19
N ALA A 353 28.39 -8.32 10.37
CA ALA A 353 27.37 -8.82 9.45
C ALA A 353 27.52 -8.22 8.04
N TRP A 354 27.86 -6.93 7.97
CA TRP A 354 28.11 -6.23 6.72
C TRP A 354 29.35 -6.74 5.99
N GLY A 355 30.43 -7.05 6.71
CA GLY A 355 31.64 -7.65 6.16
C GLY A 355 31.38 -9.03 5.54
N ILE A 356 30.51 -9.84 6.16
CA ILE A 356 30.02 -11.07 5.54
C ILE A 356 29.27 -10.76 4.23
N GLY A 357 28.38 -9.76 4.23
CA GLY A 357 27.70 -9.31 3.02
C GLY A 357 28.65 -8.84 1.91
N ALA A 358 29.72 -8.12 2.27
CA ALA A 358 30.77 -7.72 1.33
C ALA A 358 31.47 -8.94 0.72
N TYR A 359 31.84 -9.93 1.55
CA TYR A 359 32.42 -11.18 1.07
C TYR A 359 31.50 -11.89 0.06
N LEU A 360 30.22 -12.04 0.39
CA LEU A 360 29.21 -12.66 -0.48
C LEU A 360 29.01 -11.87 -1.78
N ALA A 361 29.07 -10.53 -1.74
CA ALA A 361 29.05 -9.71 -2.96
C ALA A 361 30.26 -10.00 -3.86
N GLY A 362 31.43 -10.24 -3.26
CA GLY A 362 32.62 -10.71 -3.97
C GLY A 362 32.43 -12.08 -4.62
N LEU A 363 31.79 -13.04 -3.93
CA LEU A 363 31.40 -14.32 -4.56
C LEU A 363 30.44 -14.10 -5.73
N GLY A 364 29.51 -13.15 -5.60
CA GLY A 364 28.64 -12.75 -6.69
C GLY A 364 29.42 -12.34 -7.95
N VAL A 365 30.48 -11.56 -7.79
CA VAL A 365 31.39 -11.20 -8.89
C VAL A 365 32.15 -12.42 -9.42
N LEU A 366 32.70 -13.24 -8.53
CA LEU A 366 33.49 -14.40 -8.88
C LEU A 366 32.71 -15.34 -9.81
N TYR A 367 31.45 -15.58 -9.51
CA TYR A 367 30.60 -16.54 -10.23
C TYR A 367 29.80 -15.94 -11.38
N TYR A 368 29.26 -14.73 -11.22
CA TYR A 368 28.25 -14.21 -12.13
C TYR A 368 28.69 -13.01 -12.97
N LEU A 369 29.85 -12.40 -12.69
CA LEU A 369 30.30 -11.27 -13.52
C LEU A 369 30.79 -11.78 -14.89
N PRO A 370 30.24 -11.28 -16.02
CA PRO A 370 30.67 -11.67 -17.36
C PRO A 370 32.11 -11.24 -17.66
N ASN A 371 32.83 -12.04 -18.45
CA ASN A 371 34.24 -11.77 -18.80
C ASN A 371 34.39 -10.51 -19.66
N GLU A 372 33.35 -10.15 -20.42
CA GLU A 372 33.32 -8.97 -21.28
C GLU A 372 33.46 -7.69 -20.44
N VAL A 373 32.82 -7.66 -19.26
CA VAL A 373 32.92 -6.52 -18.33
C VAL A 373 34.34 -6.39 -17.78
N LEU A 374 34.96 -7.52 -17.43
CA LEU A 374 36.36 -7.54 -16.97
C LEU A 374 37.33 -7.06 -18.06
N ALA A 375 37.08 -7.45 -19.31
CA ALA A 375 37.87 -7.03 -20.46
C ALA A 375 37.78 -5.52 -20.71
N VAL A 376 36.56 -4.94 -20.64
CA VAL A 376 36.33 -3.50 -20.77
C VAL A 376 37.01 -2.70 -19.65
N LEU A 377 36.98 -3.21 -18.43
CA LEU A 377 37.60 -2.55 -17.27
C LEU A 377 39.10 -2.81 -17.16
N HIS A 378 39.67 -3.68 -17.99
CA HIS A 378 41.06 -4.13 -17.92
C HIS A 378 41.46 -4.66 -16.53
N LEU A 379 40.56 -5.38 -15.85
CA LEU A 379 40.77 -5.93 -14.51
C LEU A 379 40.73 -7.46 -14.52
N SER A 380 41.58 -8.09 -13.69
CA SER A 380 41.46 -9.52 -13.43
C SER A 380 40.22 -9.80 -12.57
N ARG A 381 39.64 -11.00 -12.69
CA ARG A 381 38.49 -11.41 -11.88
C ARG A 381 38.77 -11.27 -10.38
N GLY A 382 39.93 -11.71 -9.91
CA GLY A 382 40.35 -11.57 -8.50
C GLY A 382 40.48 -10.11 -8.04
N ALA A 383 41.02 -9.23 -8.90
CA ALA A 383 41.07 -7.80 -8.61
C ALA A 383 39.67 -7.20 -8.50
N MET A 384 38.75 -7.59 -9.39
CA MET A 384 37.36 -7.12 -9.36
C MET A 384 36.59 -7.62 -8.13
N VAL A 385 36.79 -8.88 -7.73
CA VAL A 385 36.25 -9.44 -6.48
C VAL A 385 36.71 -8.61 -5.28
N THR A 386 38.01 -8.35 -5.18
CA THR A 386 38.61 -7.55 -4.10
C THR A 386 38.06 -6.13 -4.12
N LEU A 387 37.97 -5.51 -5.30
CA LEU A 387 37.45 -4.16 -5.47
C LEU A 387 35.99 -4.05 -4.99
N VAL A 388 35.13 -4.98 -5.39
CA VAL A 388 33.72 -4.99 -4.96
C VAL A 388 33.63 -5.22 -3.46
N GLN A 389 34.40 -6.15 -2.89
CA GLN A 389 34.44 -6.36 -1.44
C GLN A 389 34.85 -5.09 -0.67
N VAL A 390 35.90 -4.39 -1.11
CA VAL A 390 36.37 -3.15 -0.49
C VAL A 390 35.34 -2.03 -0.63
N ILE A 391 34.78 -1.83 -1.83
CA ILE A 391 33.74 -0.82 -2.08
C ILE A 391 32.53 -1.11 -1.18
N THR A 392 32.04 -2.34 -1.16
CA THR A 392 30.90 -2.73 -0.31
C THR A 392 31.23 -2.48 1.16
N MET A 393 32.41 -2.87 1.65
CA MET A 393 32.80 -2.70 3.06
C MET A 393 32.85 -1.22 3.49
N VAL A 394 33.38 -0.34 2.64
CA VAL A 394 33.52 1.10 2.95
C VAL A 394 32.20 1.88 2.73
N MET A 395 31.29 1.35 1.89
CA MET A 395 30.07 2.04 1.47
C MET A 395 29.23 2.60 2.64
N PRO A 396 28.91 1.88 3.73
CA PRO A 396 28.10 2.44 4.81
C PRO A 396 28.75 3.67 5.46
N VAL A 397 30.07 3.64 5.67
CA VAL A 397 30.81 4.75 6.27
C VAL A 397 30.83 5.95 5.33
N ALA A 398 31.08 5.72 4.04
CA ALA A 398 31.06 6.77 3.02
C ALA A 398 29.68 7.42 2.89
N LEU A 399 28.61 6.62 2.86
CA LEU A 399 27.23 7.12 2.76
C LEU A 399 26.82 7.92 4.01
N VAL A 400 27.17 7.45 5.21
CA VAL A 400 26.92 8.20 6.45
C VAL A 400 27.74 9.50 6.48
N GLY A 401 29.01 9.45 6.07
CA GLY A 401 29.87 10.63 5.96
C GLY A 401 29.31 11.67 5.00
N LEU A 402 28.92 11.25 3.79
CA LEU A 402 28.26 12.10 2.81
C LEU A 402 26.95 12.68 3.35
N TYR A 403 26.12 11.86 4.00
CA TYR A 403 24.87 12.30 4.60
C TYR A 403 25.09 13.40 5.65
N LEU A 404 26.06 13.22 6.55
CA LEU A 404 26.41 14.20 7.59
C LEU A 404 27.03 15.47 6.98
N LEU A 405 27.87 15.34 5.95
CA LEU A 405 28.46 16.46 5.22
C LEU A 405 27.37 17.30 4.54
N LEU A 406 26.45 16.67 3.80
CA LEU A 406 25.33 17.35 3.17
C LEU A 406 24.46 18.04 4.21
N ARG A 407 24.20 17.38 5.34
CA ARG A 407 23.42 17.97 6.44
C ARG A 407 24.07 19.24 6.99
N ALA A 408 25.39 19.22 7.19
CA ALA A 408 26.13 20.33 7.79
C ALA A 408 26.39 21.48 6.81
N LYS A 409 26.73 21.16 5.56
CA LYS A 409 27.22 22.15 4.57
C LYS A 409 26.18 22.55 3.53
N LEU A 410 25.23 21.66 3.20
CA LEU A 410 24.24 21.86 2.12
C LEU A 410 22.82 21.45 2.57
N PRO A 411 22.22 22.12 3.57
CA PRO A 411 20.96 21.68 4.18
C PRO A 411 19.77 21.63 3.20
N ARG A 412 19.78 22.44 2.14
CA ARG A 412 18.76 22.36 1.07
C ARG A 412 18.88 21.06 0.28
N VAL A 413 20.10 20.67 -0.09
CA VAL A 413 20.40 19.42 -0.81
C VAL A 413 20.11 18.22 0.10
N HIS A 414 20.53 18.27 1.37
CA HIS A 414 20.20 17.23 2.36
C HIS A 414 18.69 16.99 2.47
N ARG A 415 17.87 18.04 2.62
CA ARG A 415 16.42 17.91 2.66
C ARG A 415 15.83 17.38 1.35
N PHE A 416 16.40 17.73 0.20
CA PHE A 416 15.98 17.17 -1.08
C PHE A 416 16.28 15.67 -1.15
N VAL A 417 17.51 15.26 -0.85
CA VAL A 417 17.93 13.85 -0.82
C VAL A 417 17.07 13.05 0.16
N LEU A 418 16.85 13.57 1.37
CA LEU A 418 16.08 12.88 2.41
C LEU A 418 14.60 12.66 2.04
N HIS A 419 13.95 13.64 1.40
CA HIS A 419 12.52 13.56 1.11
C HIS A 419 12.19 13.01 -0.28
N TRP A 420 13.05 13.24 -1.27
CA TRP A 420 12.84 12.82 -2.66
C TRP A 420 13.66 11.59 -3.02
N VAL A 421 14.98 11.59 -2.84
CA VAL A 421 15.83 10.48 -3.30
C VAL A 421 15.67 9.25 -2.41
N LEU A 422 15.90 9.41 -1.12
CA LEU A 422 15.73 8.34 -0.14
C LEU A 422 14.27 8.24 0.30
N GLY A 423 13.60 9.39 0.40
CA GLY A 423 12.24 9.47 0.90
C GLY A 423 11.21 8.92 -0.07
N LYS A 424 10.09 8.46 0.47
CA LYS A 424 9.00 7.82 -0.27
C LYS A 424 8.39 8.62 -1.43
N ARG A 425 8.68 9.92 -1.57
CA ARG A 425 8.06 10.77 -2.61
C ARG A 425 8.40 10.30 -4.02
N PHE A 426 9.68 10.10 -4.33
CA PHE A 426 10.08 9.55 -5.63
C PHE A 426 9.52 8.15 -5.82
N TRP A 427 9.77 7.27 -4.83
CA TRP A 427 9.38 5.86 -4.91
C TRP A 427 7.89 5.69 -5.13
N LEU A 428 7.04 6.26 -4.28
CA LEU A 428 5.59 6.08 -4.39
C LEU A 428 4.98 6.86 -5.56
N LEU A 429 5.49 8.04 -5.91
CA LEU A 429 4.94 8.81 -7.04
C LEU A 429 5.28 8.12 -8.37
N PHE A 430 6.53 7.73 -8.56
CA PHE A 430 6.97 7.00 -9.74
C PHE A 430 6.28 5.64 -9.80
N GLY A 431 6.26 4.91 -8.69
CA GLY A 431 5.51 3.67 -8.52
C GLY A 431 4.04 3.82 -8.92
N PHE A 432 3.33 4.80 -8.37
CA PHE A 432 1.92 5.05 -8.69
C PHE A 432 1.72 5.39 -10.17
N GLY A 433 2.57 6.25 -10.73
CA GLY A 433 2.54 6.59 -12.16
C GLY A 433 2.74 5.38 -13.08
N MET A 434 3.68 4.50 -12.75
CA MET A 434 3.91 3.26 -13.50
C MET A 434 2.70 2.32 -13.43
N HIS A 435 2.13 2.10 -12.24
CA HIS A 435 1.00 1.20 -12.09
C HIS A 435 -0.26 1.76 -12.74
N LEU A 436 -0.46 3.09 -12.74
CA LEU A 436 -1.50 3.73 -13.53
C LEU A 436 -1.27 3.52 -15.04
N GLY A 437 -0.02 3.64 -15.51
CA GLY A 437 0.36 3.31 -16.88
C GLY A 437 0.05 1.86 -17.25
N ILE A 438 0.39 0.92 -16.37
CA ILE A 438 0.06 -0.50 -16.52
C ILE A 438 -1.45 -0.71 -16.56
N ASP A 439 -2.23 -0.12 -15.67
CA ASP A 439 -3.69 -0.30 -15.67
C ASP A 439 -4.36 0.32 -16.90
N THR A 440 -3.82 1.43 -17.44
CA THR A 440 -4.39 2.05 -18.64
C THR A 440 -3.94 1.40 -19.95
N GLY A 441 -2.72 0.86 -20.01
CA GLY A 441 -2.11 0.33 -21.24
C GLY A 441 -2.04 -1.19 -21.32
N MET A 442 -2.00 -1.89 -20.19
CA MET A 442 -1.79 -3.34 -20.14
C MET A 442 -2.99 -4.10 -19.57
N ASN A 443 -3.17 -5.32 -20.05
CA ASN A 443 -4.16 -6.25 -19.56
C ASN A 443 -3.53 -7.29 -18.62
N VAL A 444 -3.22 -6.87 -17.39
CA VAL A 444 -2.56 -7.72 -16.36
C VAL A 444 -3.44 -7.93 -15.12
N GLY A 445 -4.75 -8.02 -15.33
CA GLY A 445 -5.74 -8.21 -14.25
C GLY A 445 -5.72 -7.09 -13.21
N THR A 446 -5.88 -7.45 -11.95
CA THR A 446 -6.00 -6.49 -10.83
C THR A 446 -4.66 -6.12 -10.19
N PHE A 447 -3.54 -6.65 -10.69
CA PHE A 447 -2.20 -6.42 -10.12
C PHE A 447 -1.91 -4.93 -9.89
N ALA A 448 -2.08 -4.10 -10.92
CA ALA A 448 -1.81 -2.66 -10.81
C ALA A 448 -2.64 -1.98 -9.71
N ASN A 449 -3.93 -2.32 -9.64
CA ASN A 449 -4.87 -1.78 -8.66
C ASN A 449 -4.52 -2.20 -7.23
N VAL A 450 -4.13 -3.47 -7.04
CA VAL A 450 -3.68 -3.98 -5.74
C VAL A 450 -2.41 -3.27 -5.29
N MET A 451 -1.41 -3.14 -6.17
CA MET A 451 -0.15 -2.47 -5.85
C MET A 451 -0.34 -0.99 -5.49
N MET A 452 -1.19 -0.26 -6.23
CA MET A 452 -1.54 1.12 -5.88
C MET A 452 -2.25 1.22 -4.52
N ALA A 453 -3.14 0.28 -4.20
CA ALA A 453 -3.86 0.29 -2.93
C ALA A 453 -2.92 0.04 -1.73
N VAL A 454 -1.91 -0.82 -1.87
CA VAL A 454 -0.98 -1.11 -0.77
C VAL A 454 0.02 0.03 -0.50
N TYR A 455 0.25 0.96 -1.44
CA TYR A 455 1.06 2.16 -1.16
C TYR A 455 0.51 3.03 -0.03
N LEU A 456 -0.79 2.94 0.27
CA LEU A 456 -1.41 3.68 1.38
C LEU A 456 -0.78 3.35 2.74
N CYS A 457 -0.17 2.16 2.93
CA CYS A 457 0.53 1.83 4.17
C CYS A 457 1.80 2.67 4.43
N TRP A 458 2.32 3.35 3.40
CA TRP A 458 3.50 4.20 3.51
C TRP A 458 3.17 5.64 3.90
N LEU A 459 1.89 6.03 3.92
CA LEU A 459 1.46 7.36 4.31
C LEU A 459 1.50 7.53 5.84
N SER A 460 1.60 8.77 6.28
CA SER A 460 1.47 9.19 7.69
C SER A 460 0.11 9.85 7.93
N GLY A 461 -0.31 9.91 9.19
CA GLY A 461 -1.53 10.62 9.58
C GLY A 461 -1.56 12.07 9.10
N ASP A 462 -0.44 12.79 9.26
CA ASP A 462 -0.30 14.19 8.86
C ASP A 462 -0.45 14.38 7.34
N GLU A 463 0.07 13.45 6.54
CA GLU A 463 -0.09 13.51 5.08
C GLU A 463 -1.53 13.21 4.67
N VAL A 464 -2.19 12.26 5.33
CA VAL A 464 -3.61 11.99 5.10
C VAL A 464 -4.46 13.22 5.47
N GLU A 465 -4.15 13.87 6.58
CA GLU A 465 -4.81 15.11 7.01
C GLU A 465 -4.58 16.25 6.03
N ALA A 466 -3.32 16.46 5.62
CA ALA A 466 -2.95 17.47 4.63
C ALA A 466 -3.66 17.21 3.30
N PHE A 467 -3.79 15.96 2.88
CA PHE A 467 -4.55 15.57 1.69
C PHE A 467 -6.03 15.95 1.81
N TRP A 468 -6.67 15.64 2.94
CA TRP A 468 -8.08 16.02 3.16
C TRP A 468 -8.27 17.54 3.22
N ARG A 469 -7.39 18.27 3.90
CA ARG A 469 -7.39 19.74 3.92
C ARG A 469 -7.18 20.31 2.51
N TYR A 470 -6.27 19.73 1.73
CA TYR A 470 -6.03 20.10 0.34
C TYR A 470 -7.30 19.91 -0.52
N LEU A 471 -7.96 18.75 -0.43
CA LEU A 471 -9.19 18.49 -1.17
C LEU A 471 -10.34 19.43 -0.77
N ALA A 472 -10.42 19.83 0.49
CA ALA A 472 -11.44 20.76 0.99
C ALA A 472 -11.14 22.24 0.69
N SER A 473 -9.87 22.59 0.49
CA SER A 473 -9.43 23.96 0.21
C SER A 473 -9.91 24.47 -1.16
N LYS A 474 -10.01 25.79 -1.32
CA LYS A 474 -10.40 26.45 -2.57
C LYS A 474 -9.18 27.16 -3.18
N PRO A 475 -9.05 27.22 -4.52
CA PRO A 475 -8.03 28.06 -5.15
C PRO A 475 -8.18 29.52 -4.70
N GLN A 476 -7.06 30.17 -4.37
CA GLN A 476 -7.02 31.61 -4.09
C GLN A 476 -7.24 32.41 -5.38
N GLU A 477 -7.90 33.56 -5.33
CA GLU A 477 -7.98 34.46 -6.47
C GLU A 477 -6.62 35.16 -6.73
N PRO A 478 -6.32 35.62 -7.96
CA PRO A 478 -5.07 36.34 -8.24
C PRO A 478 -4.94 37.60 -7.36
N GLY A 479 -3.84 37.73 -6.63
CA GLY A 479 -3.63 38.83 -5.67
C GLY A 479 -4.17 38.56 -4.26
N GLU A 480 -4.85 37.44 -4.05
CA GLU A 480 -5.34 37.04 -2.74
C GLU A 480 -4.28 36.25 -1.95
N GLY A 481 -4.04 36.65 -0.70
CA GLY A 481 -3.16 35.95 0.23
C GLY A 481 -1.75 35.79 -0.33
N THR A 482 -1.34 34.55 -0.60
CA THR A 482 0.01 34.22 -1.10
C THR A 482 0.09 34.11 -2.63
N ARG A 483 -1.05 34.21 -3.35
CA ARG A 483 -1.09 34.04 -4.80
C ARG A 483 -0.66 35.35 -5.49
N PRO A 484 0.47 35.37 -6.22
CA PRO A 484 0.95 36.61 -6.83
C PRO A 484 -0.02 37.11 -7.92
N PRO A 485 -0.23 38.42 -8.04
CA PRO A 485 -0.90 39.00 -9.20
C PRO A 485 0.02 38.83 -10.43
N ARG A 486 -0.45 38.11 -11.45
CA ARG A 486 0.31 37.85 -12.69
C ARG A 486 -0.37 38.49 -13.90
N ALA A 487 0.43 38.96 -14.86
CA ALA A 487 -0.05 39.41 -16.15
C ALA A 487 -0.85 38.31 -16.90
N LYS A 488 -1.79 38.72 -17.76
CA LYS A 488 -2.80 37.84 -18.38
C LYS A 488 -2.21 36.65 -19.13
N GLY A 489 -1.10 36.83 -19.86
CA GLY A 489 -0.42 35.77 -20.62
C GLY A 489 0.18 34.69 -19.72
N ILE A 490 1.00 35.10 -18.74
CA ILE A 490 1.62 34.19 -17.75
C ILE A 490 0.55 33.46 -16.93
N ARG A 491 -0.51 34.17 -16.54
CA ARG A 491 -1.65 33.60 -15.80
C ARG A 491 -2.36 32.49 -16.57
N ARG A 492 -2.41 32.56 -17.91
CA ARG A 492 -3.01 31.51 -18.75
C ARG A 492 -2.15 30.24 -18.74
N VAL A 493 -0.83 30.39 -18.91
CA VAL A 493 0.13 29.27 -18.91
C VAL A 493 0.19 28.59 -17.54
N LEU A 494 0.28 29.37 -16.46
CA LEU A 494 0.41 28.84 -15.10
C LEU A 494 -0.93 28.56 -14.42
N ARG A 495 -2.07 28.66 -15.13
CA ARG A 495 -3.41 28.59 -14.52
C ARG A 495 -3.61 27.32 -13.69
N VAL A 496 -3.21 26.16 -14.22
CA VAL A 496 -3.36 24.86 -13.55
C VAL A 496 -2.43 24.77 -12.35
N LEU A 497 -1.16 25.12 -12.53
CA LEU A 497 -0.16 25.10 -11.45
C LEU A 497 -0.54 26.05 -10.30
N ASP A 498 -0.93 27.29 -10.61
CA ASP A 498 -1.35 28.26 -9.61
C ASP A 498 -2.62 27.79 -8.86
N ARG A 499 -3.59 27.16 -9.55
CA ARG A 499 -4.81 26.58 -8.92
C ARG A 499 -4.52 25.39 -8.00
N LEU A 500 -3.49 24.61 -8.31
CA LEU A 500 -3.07 23.49 -7.46
C LEU A 500 -2.23 23.99 -6.28
N ARG A 501 -1.35 24.98 -6.50
CA ARG A 501 -0.39 25.46 -5.48
C ARG A 501 -0.99 26.43 -4.48
N PHE A 502 -1.73 27.42 -4.93
CA PHE A 502 -2.22 28.52 -4.09
C PHE A 502 -3.68 28.27 -3.71
N ARG A 503 -3.89 27.77 -2.51
CA ARG A 503 -5.22 27.39 -2.00
C ARG A 503 -5.42 27.95 -0.59
N LYS A 504 -6.65 28.31 -0.27
CA LYS A 504 -7.07 28.78 1.06
C LYS A 504 -8.05 27.80 1.68
N ALA A 505 -8.03 27.69 3.01
CA ALA A 505 -9.04 26.96 3.74
C ALA A 505 -10.42 27.58 3.44
N PRO A 506 -11.48 26.76 3.30
CA PRO A 506 -12.83 27.30 3.19
C PRO A 506 -13.23 27.95 4.52
N GLU A 507 -14.03 29.01 4.48
CA GLU A 507 -14.65 29.57 5.69
C GLU A 507 -15.49 28.50 6.40
N PRO A 508 -15.37 28.40 7.73
CA PRO A 508 -16.03 27.36 8.50
C PRO A 508 -17.54 27.58 8.57
N VAL A 509 -18.28 26.49 8.68
CA VAL A 509 -19.72 26.53 8.94
C VAL A 509 -19.93 26.49 10.44
N VAL A 510 -20.70 27.45 10.96
CA VAL A 510 -20.96 27.56 12.39
C VAL A 510 -22.15 26.68 12.74
N ILE A 511 -21.91 25.72 13.63
CA ILE A 511 -22.93 24.91 14.31
C ILE A 511 -23.35 25.67 15.56
N VAL A 512 -24.57 26.19 15.54
CA VAL A 512 -25.17 26.85 16.69
C VAL A 512 -25.89 25.79 17.52
N HIS A 513 -25.64 25.75 18.82
CA HIS A 513 -26.25 24.79 19.71
C HIS A 513 -26.63 25.42 21.05
N HIS A 514 -27.68 24.92 21.68
CA HIS A 514 -28.01 25.26 23.06
C HIS A 514 -26.86 24.84 24.02
N PRO A 515 -26.54 25.61 25.08
CA PRO A 515 -25.45 25.31 26.02
C PRO A 515 -25.71 24.08 26.90
N GLY A 516 -26.96 23.62 26.97
CA GLY A 516 -27.34 22.40 27.70
C GLY A 516 -26.61 21.15 27.23
N GLU A 517 -26.28 20.27 28.17
CA GLU A 517 -25.37 19.13 27.98
C GLU A 517 -25.76 18.20 26.81
N ALA A 518 -27.05 17.89 26.66
CA ALA A 518 -27.52 17.03 25.58
C ALA A 518 -27.27 17.63 24.18
N SER A 519 -27.38 18.96 24.05
CA SER A 519 -27.13 19.68 22.79
C SER A 519 -25.64 19.79 22.50
N VAL A 520 -24.81 20.08 23.50
CA VAL A 520 -23.34 20.05 23.38
C VAL A 520 -22.86 18.68 22.90
N ARG A 521 -23.35 17.59 23.53
CA ARG A 521 -22.96 16.22 23.14
C ARG A 521 -23.39 15.88 21.71
N ARG A 522 -24.57 16.33 21.26
CA ARG A 522 -25.02 16.15 19.86
C ARG A 522 -24.17 16.94 18.88
N ALA A 523 -23.83 18.19 19.20
CA ALA A 523 -22.93 18.99 18.38
C ALA A 523 -21.54 18.35 18.26
N ALA A 524 -21.00 17.82 19.37
CA ALA A 524 -19.74 17.08 19.40
C ALA A 524 -19.75 15.83 18.48
N LEU A 525 -20.91 15.19 18.26
CA LEU A 525 -21.03 14.10 17.29
C LEU A 525 -20.83 14.54 15.83
N LEU A 526 -20.88 15.81 15.48
CA LEU A 526 -20.53 16.28 14.14
C LEU A 526 -19.01 16.36 13.95
N ARG A 527 -18.27 16.65 15.02
CA ARG A 527 -16.82 16.81 14.97
C ARG A 527 -16.08 15.51 14.65
N ILE A 528 -16.65 14.34 14.98
CA ILE A 528 -16.07 13.04 14.58
C ILE A 528 -16.14 12.79 13.06
N TRP A 529 -16.99 13.53 12.33
CA TRP A 529 -17.11 13.47 10.87
C TRP A 529 -16.34 14.60 10.16
N ASP A 530 -15.93 15.62 10.90
CA ASP A 530 -15.25 16.80 10.40
C ASP A 530 -13.75 16.54 10.23
N LEU A 531 -13.39 15.88 9.11
CA LEU A 531 -12.00 15.53 8.79
C LEU A 531 -11.13 16.73 8.37
N CYS A 532 -11.71 17.91 8.19
CA CYS A 532 -11.04 19.08 7.61
C CYS A 532 -11.21 20.36 8.46
N GLU A 533 -11.65 20.25 9.71
CA GLU A 533 -11.89 21.39 10.63
C GLU A 533 -12.79 22.46 10.01
N ARG A 534 -13.83 22.03 9.29
CA ARG A 534 -14.76 22.91 8.58
C ARG A 534 -15.91 23.35 9.45
N LEU A 535 -16.01 22.84 10.68
CA LEU A 535 -17.06 23.19 11.61
C LEU A 535 -16.49 24.01 12.77
N GLU A 536 -17.15 25.14 13.03
CA GLU A 536 -17.04 25.89 14.27
C GLU A 536 -18.29 25.64 15.11
N PHE A 537 -18.16 25.79 16.43
CA PHE A 537 -19.26 25.55 17.36
C PHE A 537 -19.49 26.80 18.17
N GLN A 538 -20.74 27.25 18.21
CA GLN A 538 -21.15 28.43 18.97
C GLN A 538 -22.32 28.05 19.90
N ALA A 539 -22.17 28.33 21.19
CA ALA A 539 -23.25 28.19 22.15
C ALA A 539 -24.19 29.41 22.07
N ASP A 540 -25.49 29.15 22.05
CA ASP A 540 -26.54 30.17 22.05
C ASP A 540 -27.68 29.73 22.99
N PRO A 541 -27.92 30.45 24.11
CA PRO A 541 -29.01 30.13 25.04
C PRO A 541 -30.40 30.17 24.40
N ASP A 542 -30.59 30.98 23.35
CA ASP A 542 -31.87 31.14 22.67
C ASP A 542 -32.12 30.06 21.61
N ALA A 543 -31.11 29.23 21.31
CA ALA A 543 -31.25 28.12 20.40
C ALA A 543 -32.16 27.03 20.99
N SER A 544 -33.12 26.57 20.18
CA SER A 544 -33.99 25.46 20.56
C SER A 544 -33.18 24.23 21.00
N PRO A 545 -33.43 23.68 22.20
CA PRO A 545 -32.81 22.44 22.62
C PRO A 545 -33.06 21.34 21.59
N GLU A 546 -32.04 20.53 21.34
CA GLU A 546 -32.10 19.37 20.45
C GLU A 546 -32.18 19.62 18.94
N GLN A 547 -32.49 20.84 18.50
CA GLN A 547 -32.50 21.16 17.08
C GLN A 547 -31.08 21.50 16.59
N LEU A 548 -30.75 21.01 15.39
CA LEU A 548 -29.49 21.37 14.74
C LEU A 548 -29.65 22.70 13.97
N LEU A 549 -28.90 23.72 14.38
CA LEU A 549 -28.83 25.01 13.68
C LEU A 549 -27.47 25.16 13.00
N LEU A 550 -27.48 25.47 11.70
CA LEU A 550 -26.28 25.81 10.94
C LEU A 550 -26.37 27.24 10.40
N ARG A 551 -25.24 27.94 10.45
CA ARG A 551 -25.02 29.23 9.78
C ARG A 551 -23.89 29.08 8.77
N LEU A 552 -24.21 29.32 7.50
CA LEU A 552 -23.21 29.30 6.42
C LEU A 552 -22.37 30.57 6.42
N PRO A 553 -21.16 30.53 5.85
CA PRO A 553 -20.32 31.72 5.75
C PRO A 553 -21.01 32.83 4.94
N GLY A 554 -20.98 34.06 5.47
CA GLY A 554 -21.64 35.22 4.87
C GLY A 554 -23.16 35.32 5.10
N GLU A 555 -23.80 34.32 5.72
CA GLU A 555 -25.22 34.38 6.10
C GLU A 555 -25.39 34.81 7.56
N GLN A 556 -26.33 35.72 7.81
CA GLN A 556 -26.71 36.13 9.17
C GLN A 556 -27.73 35.17 9.81
N ARG A 557 -28.52 34.46 9.00
CA ARG A 557 -29.61 33.59 9.48
C ARG A 557 -29.12 32.16 9.71
N THR A 558 -29.53 31.56 10.83
CA THR A 558 -29.42 30.13 11.06
C THR A 558 -30.53 29.37 10.34
N ARG A 559 -30.26 28.12 9.97
CA ARG A 559 -31.25 27.23 9.37
C ARG A 559 -31.13 25.83 9.97
N SER A 560 -32.27 25.12 10.03
CA SER A 560 -32.39 23.79 10.62
C SER A 560 -33.02 22.76 9.66
N GLY A 561 -33.36 21.57 10.18
CA GLY A 561 -34.11 20.57 9.46
C GLY A 561 -33.37 19.96 8.26
N THR A 562 -34.16 19.57 7.25
CA THR A 562 -33.64 18.88 6.06
C THR A 562 -32.62 19.71 5.29
N TRP A 563 -32.75 21.04 5.34
CA TRP A 563 -31.78 21.96 4.76
C TRP A 563 -30.40 21.84 5.44
N ALA A 564 -30.39 21.78 6.77
CA ALA A 564 -29.18 21.60 7.55
C ALA A 564 -28.48 20.27 7.22
N GLY A 565 -29.25 19.18 7.12
CA GLY A 565 -28.75 17.89 6.65
C GLY A 565 -28.13 17.96 5.24
N HIS A 566 -28.81 18.65 4.32
CA HIS A 566 -28.32 18.85 2.96
C HIS A 566 -27.03 19.67 2.90
N ALA A 567 -26.88 20.69 3.74
CA ALA A 567 -25.64 21.45 3.86
C ALA A 567 -24.49 20.55 4.35
N LEU A 568 -24.72 19.70 5.35
CA LEU A 568 -23.72 18.79 5.89
C LEU A 568 -23.22 17.74 4.87
N ILE A 569 -24.05 17.30 3.93
CA ILE A 569 -23.62 16.41 2.82
C ILE A 569 -22.51 17.06 1.96
N ARG A 570 -22.50 18.39 1.82
CA ARG A 570 -21.40 19.11 1.14
C ARG A 570 -20.13 19.13 1.98
N LEU A 571 -20.29 19.23 3.29
CA LEU A 571 -19.19 19.50 4.22
C LEU A 571 -18.41 18.23 4.57
N LEU A 572 -19.13 17.18 4.95
CA LEU A 572 -18.56 15.98 5.57
C LEU A 572 -18.15 14.97 4.49
N PRO A 573 -16.85 14.63 4.38
CA PRO A 573 -16.37 13.68 3.37
C PRO A 573 -17.04 12.31 3.48
N GLY A 574 -17.42 11.87 4.69
CA GLY A 574 -18.11 10.58 4.89
C GLY A 574 -19.49 10.46 4.23
N LEU A 575 -20.08 11.58 3.78
CA LEU A 575 -21.37 11.63 3.07
C LEU A 575 -21.20 11.85 1.56
N TRP A 576 -19.99 11.67 1.02
CA TRP A 576 -19.66 11.98 -0.38
C TRP A 576 -20.56 11.26 -1.39
N TRP A 577 -20.95 10.02 -1.10
CA TRP A 577 -21.81 9.20 -1.97
C TRP A 577 -23.23 9.77 -2.12
N MET A 578 -23.68 10.63 -1.20
CA MET A 578 -24.97 11.34 -1.28
C MET A 578 -24.88 12.63 -2.11
N ARG A 579 -23.67 13.08 -2.50
CA ARG A 579 -23.47 14.40 -3.15
C ARG A 579 -24.09 14.51 -4.53
N GLY A 580 -24.06 13.44 -5.33
CA GLY A 580 -24.69 13.44 -6.65
C GLY A 580 -26.21 13.39 -6.56
N LEU A 581 -26.72 12.54 -5.67
CA LEU A 581 -28.15 12.25 -5.51
C LEU A 581 -28.96 13.43 -4.94
N ARG A 582 -28.30 14.37 -4.25
CA ARG A 582 -28.96 15.58 -3.74
C ARG A 582 -29.49 16.52 -4.82
N HIS A 583 -28.98 16.41 -6.06
CA HIS A 583 -29.37 17.26 -7.18
C HIS A 583 -30.63 16.74 -7.88
N VAL A 584 -31.09 15.54 -7.52
CA VAL A 584 -32.32 14.95 -8.04
C VAL A 584 -33.53 15.59 -7.32
N PRO A 585 -34.50 16.19 -8.04
CA PRO A 585 -35.71 16.77 -7.45
C PRO A 585 -36.46 15.76 -6.57
N GLY A 586 -37.00 16.20 -5.44
CA GLY A 586 -37.70 15.35 -4.46
C GLY A 586 -36.80 14.52 -3.54
N LEU A 587 -35.66 14.03 -4.04
CA LEU A 587 -34.70 13.25 -3.24
C LEU A 587 -33.85 14.11 -2.29
N SER A 588 -33.69 15.40 -2.57
CA SER A 588 -32.89 16.32 -1.73
C SER A 588 -33.38 16.38 -0.27
N VAL A 589 -34.70 16.37 -0.07
CA VAL A 589 -35.34 16.37 1.26
C VAL A 589 -35.12 15.04 1.97
N VAL A 590 -35.27 13.93 1.24
CA VAL A 590 -35.06 12.56 1.75
C VAL A 590 -33.61 12.38 2.20
N PHE A 591 -32.64 12.74 1.36
CA PHE A 591 -31.22 12.63 1.69
C PHE A 591 -30.81 13.60 2.81
N GLY A 592 -31.42 14.79 2.90
CA GLY A 592 -31.27 15.67 4.05
C GLY A 592 -31.69 15.00 5.36
N ARG A 593 -32.85 14.32 5.39
CA ARG A 593 -33.30 13.55 6.56
C ARG A 593 -32.36 12.37 6.86
N ILE A 594 -31.99 11.59 5.85
CA ILE A 594 -31.07 10.45 6.01
C ILE A 594 -29.72 10.93 6.59
N ALA A 595 -29.19 12.05 6.11
CA ALA A 595 -27.95 12.62 6.64
C ALA A 595 -28.08 12.95 8.12
N LEU A 596 -29.16 13.61 8.54
CA LEU A 596 -29.40 13.89 9.96
C LEU A 596 -29.51 12.61 10.79
N VAL A 597 -30.18 11.58 10.28
CA VAL A 597 -30.29 10.27 10.96
C VAL A 597 -28.93 9.62 11.14
N ILE A 598 -28.10 9.58 10.08
CA ILE A 598 -26.73 9.05 10.12
C ILE A 598 -25.88 9.83 11.14
N LEU A 599 -26.01 11.16 11.14
CA LEU A 599 -25.28 12.07 12.02
C LEU A 599 -25.88 12.18 13.43
N ARG A 600 -26.99 11.48 13.71
CA ARG A 600 -27.73 11.48 14.99
C ARG A 600 -28.16 12.88 15.44
N GLN A 601 -28.62 13.67 14.49
CA GLN A 601 -29.17 15.00 14.71
C GLN A 601 -30.70 14.94 14.61
N ARG A 602 -31.42 15.74 15.41
CA ARG A 602 -32.85 15.94 15.22
C ARG A 602 -33.05 17.12 14.26
N GLY A 603 -33.98 16.95 13.32
CA GLY A 603 -34.31 17.96 12.30
C GLY A 603 -35.13 19.09 12.87
#